data_AF-A0A1H4KZQ4-F1
#
_entry.id   AF-A0A1H4KZQ4-F1
#
_cell.length_a   1.000
_cell.length_b   1.000
_cell.length_c   1.000
_cell.angle_alpha   90.00
_cell.angle_beta   90.00
_cell.angle_gamma   90.00
#
_symmetry.space_group_name_H-M   'P 1'
#
loop_
_entity.id
_entity.type
_entity.pdbx_description
1 polymer ?
#
loop_
_entity_poly.entity_id
_entity_poly.type
_entity_poly.pdbx_seq_one_letter_code
_entity_poly.pdbx_strand_id
1 'polypeptide(L)'
;MPVIIALLGIIATAAIWYWRMKAAGQAAQDLVGVAQDVMSAARRFGFRRRYNEHPVESLQDGDVAIAGAALAFLELTGLPTSEQQDALLISLQRHLGYDRAGAEEAVILGRWLINESKGVDPGLKRLTKRVWKLKGAEGFAPLMQVVKDIAAASRDGNLSPRQRDALDDIARQFRVS
;
A
#
# COMPACT_ATOMS: atom_id res chain seq x y z
N MET A 1 -16.49 24.60 40.47
CA MET A 1 -17.06 23.92 39.28
C MET A 1 -16.21 23.96 37.98
N PRO A 2 -14.88 24.23 37.96
CA PRO A 2 -14.04 23.98 36.77
C PRO A 2 -13.28 22.64 36.82
N VAL A 3 -13.05 22.10 38.01
CA VAL A 3 -12.26 20.87 38.22
C VAL A 3 -12.97 19.64 37.66
N ILE A 4 -14.31 19.58 37.74
CA ILE A 4 -15.11 18.47 37.22
C ILE A 4 -15.10 18.45 35.69
N ILE A 5 -15.14 19.63 35.04
CA ILE A 5 -15.07 19.75 33.58
C ILE A 5 -13.68 19.38 33.06
N ALA A 6 -12.62 19.78 33.77
CA ALA A 6 -11.25 19.40 33.44
C ALA A 6 -11.04 17.87 33.55
N LEU A 7 -11.58 17.24 34.60
CA LEU A 7 -11.55 15.78 34.76
C LEU A 7 -12.32 15.05 33.65
N LEU A 8 -13.50 15.54 33.28
CA LEU A 8 -14.27 14.99 32.16
C LEU A 8 -13.54 15.15 30.81
N GLY A 9 -12.84 16.26 30.59
CA GLY A 9 -12.02 16.49 29.40
C GLY A 9 -10.86 15.51 29.28
N ILE A 10 -10.18 15.20 30.40
CA ILE A 10 -9.09 14.21 30.43
C ILE A 10 -9.62 12.81 30.15
N ILE A 11 -10.76 12.45 30.75
CA ILE A 11 -11.40 11.14 30.53
C ILE A 11 -11.87 10.98 29.09
N ALA A 12 -12.49 12.02 28.50
CA ALA A 12 -12.92 12.01 27.11
C ALA A 12 -11.74 11.91 26.13
N THR A 13 -10.64 12.63 26.40
CA THR A 13 -9.44 12.57 25.57
C THR A 13 -8.77 11.19 25.65
N ALA A 14 -8.68 10.61 26.86
CA ALA A 14 -8.19 9.26 27.07
C ALA A 14 -9.08 8.21 26.39
N ALA A 15 -10.40 8.38 26.41
CA ALA A 15 -11.34 7.49 25.73
C ALA A 15 -11.21 7.57 24.20
N ILE A 16 -11.07 8.78 23.63
CA ILE A 16 -10.85 8.97 22.19
C ILE A 16 -9.51 8.36 21.76
N TRP A 17 -8.44 8.55 22.54
CA TRP A 17 -7.15 7.94 22.28
C TRP A 17 -7.20 6.41 22.43
N TYR A 18 -7.92 5.89 23.42
CA TYR A 18 -8.13 4.46 23.60
C TYR A 18 -8.91 3.85 22.45
N TRP A 19 -9.94 4.52 21.92
CA TRP A 19 -10.68 4.04 20.75
C TRP A 19 -9.83 4.10 19.47
N ARG A 20 -8.98 5.13 19.30
CA ARG A 20 -8.00 5.20 18.21
C ARG A 20 -6.93 4.11 18.30
N MET A 21 -6.41 3.86 19.49
CA MET A 21 -5.42 2.81 19.74
C MET A 21 -6.03 1.41 19.65
N LYS A 22 -7.31 1.24 20.01
CA LYS A 22 -8.04 -0.02 19.84
C LYS A 22 -8.37 -0.30 18.38
N ALA A 23 -8.61 0.71 17.55
CA ALA A 23 -8.64 0.54 16.10
C ALA A 23 -7.28 0.11 15.52
N ALA A 24 -6.17 0.56 16.11
CA ALA A 24 -4.83 0.07 15.78
C ALA A 24 -4.49 -1.30 16.43
N GLY A 25 -5.13 -1.64 17.55
CA GLY A 25 -4.88 -2.84 18.36
C GLY A 25 -5.77 -4.03 18.05
N GLN A 26 -6.97 -3.84 17.51
CA GLN A 26 -7.79 -4.92 16.95
C GLN A 26 -7.19 -5.48 15.66
N ALA A 27 -6.44 -4.66 14.91
CA ALA A 27 -5.56 -5.16 13.87
C ALA A 27 -4.59 -6.21 14.42
N ALA A 28 -4.11 -6.11 15.68
CA ALA A 28 -3.09 -7.02 16.21
C ALA A 28 -3.56 -8.47 16.47
N GLN A 29 -4.86 -8.70 16.69
CA GLN A 29 -5.42 -10.07 16.78
C GLN A 29 -5.87 -10.58 15.41
N ASP A 30 -6.33 -9.70 14.51
CA ASP A 30 -6.58 -10.03 13.10
C ASP A 30 -5.27 -10.27 12.32
N LEU A 31 -4.13 -9.78 12.79
CA LEU A 31 -2.81 -9.95 12.18
C LEU A 31 -2.40 -11.42 12.04
N VAL A 32 -2.85 -12.34 12.90
CA VAL A 32 -2.48 -13.76 12.80
C VAL A 32 -3.25 -14.46 11.67
N GLY A 33 -4.54 -14.15 11.50
CA GLY A 33 -5.36 -14.63 10.37
C GLY A 33 -4.92 -13.99 9.06
N VAL A 34 -4.73 -12.66 9.06
CA VAL A 34 -4.21 -11.90 7.92
C VAL A 34 -2.81 -12.39 7.52
N ALA A 35 -1.95 -12.79 8.47
CA ALA A 35 -0.65 -13.35 8.13
C ALA A 35 -0.75 -14.69 7.39
N GLN A 36 -1.72 -15.55 7.74
CA GLN A 36 -1.94 -16.81 7.01
C GLN A 36 -2.45 -16.55 5.59
N ASP A 37 -3.38 -15.61 5.41
CA ASP A 37 -3.93 -15.22 4.11
C ASP A 37 -2.90 -14.50 3.24
N VAL A 38 -2.09 -13.62 3.84
CA VAL A 38 -0.93 -13.02 3.16
C VAL A 38 0.04 -14.10 2.71
N MET A 39 0.35 -15.09 3.55
CA MET A 39 1.31 -16.14 3.20
C MET A 39 0.74 -17.16 2.19
N SER A 40 -0.58 -17.29 2.09
CA SER A 40 -1.23 -18.10 1.05
C SER A 40 -1.22 -17.36 -0.29
N ALA A 41 -1.58 -16.08 -0.31
CA ALA A 41 -1.45 -15.18 -1.46
C ALA A 41 0.01 -15.13 -1.95
N ALA A 42 0.96 -14.94 -1.04
CA ALA A 42 2.39 -14.93 -1.36
C ALA A 42 2.84 -16.20 -2.05
N ARG A 43 2.39 -17.37 -1.59
CA ARG A 43 2.71 -18.65 -2.23
C ARG A 43 2.17 -18.74 -3.66
N ARG A 44 0.99 -18.18 -3.94
CA ARG A 44 0.39 -18.17 -5.30
C ARG A 44 1.22 -17.32 -6.28
N PHE A 45 1.76 -16.20 -5.81
CA PHE A 45 2.68 -15.37 -6.60
C PHE A 45 4.14 -15.86 -6.61
N GLY A 46 4.39 -17.10 -6.18
CA GLY A 46 5.73 -17.68 -6.18
C GLY A 46 6.71 -17.00 -5.22
N PHE A 47 6.21 -16.27 -4.22
CA PHE A 47 7.04 -15.63 -3.21
C PHE A 47 7.76 -16.69 -2.38
N ARG A 48 9.09 -16.54 -2.26
CA ARG A 48 9.92 -17.42 -1.44
C ARG A 48 10.78 -16.57 -0.52
N ARG A 49 10.44 -16.55 0.76
CA ARG A 49 11.21 -15.81 1.77
C ARG A 49 12.64 -16.32 1.79
N ARG A 50 13.61 -15.42 1.57
CA ARG A 50 15.03 -15.71 1.74
C ARG A 50 15.53 -15.13 3.05
N TYR A 51 16.34 -15.91 3.77
CA TYR A 51 17.02 -15.43 4.97
C TYR A 51 18.09 -14.40 4.56
N ASN A 52 18.26 -13.34 5.36
CA ASN A 52 19.19 -12.21 5.13
C ASN A 52 18.82 -11.21 4.02
N GLU A 53 17.64 -11.31 3.41
CA GLU A 53 17.13 -10.31 2.47
C GLU A 53 15.83 -9.68 2.96
N HIS A 54 15.60 -8.41 2.62
CA HIS A 54 14.32 -7.78 2.84
C HIS A 54 13.25 -8.48 1.97
N PRO A 55 12.03 -8.77 2.47
CA PRO A 55 11.06 -9.55 1.72
C PRO A 55 10.69 -8.96 0.37
N VAL A 56 10.67 -7.64 0.20
CA VAL A 56 10.49 -7.00 -1.12
C VAL A 56 11.51 -7.52 -2.15
N GLU A 57 12.74 -7.82 -1.75
CA GLU A 57 13.76 -8.36 -2.65
C GLU A 57 13.51 -9.84 -3.03
N SER A 58 12.76 -10.58 -2.20
CA SER A 58 12.33 -11.95 -2.47
C SER A 58 11.13 -12.05 -3.43
N LEU A 59 10.50 -10.93 -3.78
CA LEU A 59 9.35 -10.90 -4.69
C LEU A 59 9.80 -11.21 -6.13
N GLN A 60 9.24 -12.24 -6.76
CA GLN A 60 9.65 -12.63 -8.13
C GLN A 60 8.70 -12.09 -9.21
N ASP A 61 7.48 -11.75 -8.84
CA ASP A 61 6.46 -11.23 -9.73
C ASP A 61 6.51 -9.69 -9.78
N GLY A 62 6.74 -9.15 -10.98
CA GLY A 62 6.81 -7.71 -11.19
C GLY A 62 5.44 -7.03 -11.15
N ASP A 63 4.36 -7.72 -11.46
CA ASP A 63 2.99 -7.17 -11.44
C ASP A 63 2.50 -7.04 -9.99
N VAL A 64 2.88 -7.97 -9.12
CA VAL A 64 2.70 -7.80 -7.66
C VAL A 64 3.52 -6.62 -7.13
N ALA A 65 4.74 -6.41 -7.64
CA ALA A 65 5.55 -5.27 -7.25
C ALA A 65 4.88 -3.95 -7.64
N ILE A 66 4.22 -3.91 -8.81
CA ILE A 66 3.41 -2.79 -9.27
C ILE A 66 2.20 -2.59 -8.36
N ALA A 67 1.46 -3.66 -8.03
CA ALA A 67 0.31 -3.58 -7.12
C ALA A 67 0.70 -3.01 -5.74
N GLY A 68 1.81 -3.49 -5.18
CA GLY A 68 2.34 -2.96 -3.92
C GLY A 68 2.81 -1.51 -4.01
N ALA A 69 3.50 -1.12 -5.08
CA ALA A 69 3.93 0.26 -5.28
C ALA A 69 2.73 1.21 -5.46
N ALA A 70 1.72 0.80 -6.24
CA ALA A 70 0.49 1.55 -6.44
C ALA A 70 -0.31 1.70 -5.13
N LEU A 71 -0.40 0.65 -4.34
CA LEU A 71 -1.02 0.73 -3.01
C LEU A 71 -0.25 1.69 -2.10
N ALA A 72 1.08 1.60 -2.06
CA ALA A 72 1.88 2.53 -1.27
C ALA A 72 1.67 3.98 -1.72
N PHE A 73 1.62 4.23 -3.02
CA PHE A 73 1.32 5.55 -3.57
C PHE A 73 -0.06 6.08 -3.13
N LEU A 74 -1.08 5.22 -3.18
CA LEU A 74 -2.43 5.54 -2.74
C LEU A 74 -2.46 5.93 -1.25
N GLU A 75 -1.64 5.29 -0.41
CA GLU A 75 -1.62 5.50 1.05
C GLU A 75 -0.76 6.68 1.54
N LEU A 76 -0.05 7.38 0.63
CA LEU A 76 0.77 8.54 1.01
C LEU A 76 -0.02 9.64 1.70
N THR A 77 -1.32 9.73 1.43
CA THR A 77 -2.25 10.71 2.01
C THR A 77 -3.02 10.20 3.22
N GLY A 78 -2.77 8.97 3.66
CA GLY A 78 -3.50 8.31 4.74
C GLY A 78 -4.37 7.17 4.23
N LEU A 79 -5.46 6.88 4.96
CA LEU A 79 -6.33 5.76 4.65
C LEU A 79 -7.13 6.01 3.37
N PRO A 80 -7.10 5.08 2.39
CA PRO A 80 -7.82 5.25 1.14
C PRO A 80 -9.32 5.02 1.30
N THR A 81 -10.12 5.75 0.52
CA THR A 81 -11.57 5.54 0.46
C THR A 81 -11.91 4.21 -0.22
N SER A 82 -13.14 3.71 -0.03
CA SER A 82 -13.61 2.50 -0.72
C SER A 82 -13.55 2.65 -2.24
N GLU A 83 -13.93 3.82 -2.76
CA GLU A 83 -13.89 4.13 -4.20
C GLU A 83 -12.46 4.06 -4.76
N GLN A 84 -11.47 4.58 -4.01
CA GLN A 84 -10.06 4.50 -4.41
C GLN A 84 -9.51 3.06 -4.33
N GLN A 85 -9.96 2.27 -3.35
CA GLN A 85 -9.59 0.85 -3.25
C GLN A 85 -10.18 0.03 -4.41
N ASP A 86 -11.46 0.26 -4.73
CA ASP A 86 -12.11 -0.39 -5.87
C ASP A 86 -11.44 0.02 -7.19
N ALA A 87 -11.10 1.30 -7.35
CA ALA A 87 -10.37 1.79 -8.51
C ALA A 87 -9.00 1.11 -8.65
N LEU A 88 -8.26 0.93 -7.56
CA LEU A 88 -7.02 0.17 -7.56
C LEU A 88 -7.26 -1.27 -8.05
N LEU A 89 -8.23 -2.01 -7.47
CA LEU A 89 -8.51 -3.40 -7.87
C LEU A 89 -8.94 -3.53 -9.33
N ILE A 90 -9.81 -2.63 -9.81
CA ILE A 90 -10.25 -2.60 -11.22
C ILE A 90 -9.07 -2.29 -12.15
N SER A 91 -8.21 -1.37 -11.74
CA SER A 91 -7.05 -0.97 -12.54
C SER A 91 -6.02 -2.09 -12.63
N LEU A 92 -5.77 -2.82 -11.54
CA LEU A 92 -4.91 -4.00 -11.55
C LEU A 92 -5.43 -5.09 -12.48
N GLN A 93 -6.74 -5.36 -12.47
CA GLN A 93 -7.36 -6.31 -13.40
C GLN A 93 -7.18 -5.87 -14.86
N ARG A 94 -7.41 -4.58 -15.13
CA ARG A 94 -7.35 -4.01 -16.49
C ARG A 94 -5.93 -4.02 -17.07
N HIS A 95 -4.93 -3.57 -16.32
CA HIS A 95 -3.59 -3.31 -16.86
C HIS A 95 -2.61 -4.45 -16.61
N LEU A 96 -2.84 -5.29 -15.61
CA LEU A 96 -1.95 -6.40 -15.26
C LEU A 96 -2.58 -7.77 -15.56
N GLY A 97 -3.84 -7.80 -16.01
CA GLY A 97 -4.51 -9.04 -16.43
C GLY A 97 -4.92 -9.96 -15.28
N TYR A 98 -4.93 -9.45 -14.04
CA TYR A 98 -5.45 -10.22 -12.91
C TYR A 98 -6.96 -10.42 -13.02
N ASP A 99 -7.44 -11.52 -12.46
CA ASP A 99 -8.84 -11.61 -12.04
C ASP A 99 -9.04 -10.84 -10.72
N ARG A 100 -10.30 -10.72 -10.28
CA ARG A 100 -10.60 -9.99 -9.05
C ARG A 100 -9.86 -10.55 -7.83
N ALA A 101 -9.85 -11.87 -7.68
CA ALA A 101 -9.21 -12.54 -6.55
C ALA A 101 -7.69 -12.31 -6.56
N GLY A 102 -7.04 -12.44 -7.72
CA GLY A 102 -5.61 -12.16 -7.87
C GLY A 102 -5.27 -10.70 -7.59
N ALA A 103 -6.11 -9.75 -8.01
CA ALA A 103 -5.90 -8.34 -7.67
C ALA A 103 -5.99 -8.09 -6.15
N GLU A 104 -6.98 -8.68 -5.47
CA GLU A 104 -7.14 -8.59 -4.01
C GLU A 104 -5.93 -9.21 -3.29
N GLU A 105 -5.49 -10.40 -3.71
CA GLU A 105 -4.31 -11.08 -3.16
C GLU A 105 -3.01 -10.29 -3.37
N ALA A 106 -2.83 -9.68 -4.55
CA ALA A 106 -1.67 -8.83 -4.86
C ALA A 106 -1.64 -7.58 -3.96
N VAL A 107 -2.80 -6.97 -3.69
CA VAL A 107 -2.94 -5.83 -2.76
C VAL A 107 -2.65 -6.24 -1.33
N ILE A 108 -3.16 -7.40 -0.89
CA ILE A 108 -2.89 -7.95 0.46
C ILE A 108 -1.40 -8.17 0.67
N LEU A 109 -0.72 -8.80 -0.29
CA LEU A 109 0.72 -9.00 -0.25
C LEU A 109 1.48 -7.65 -0.30
N GLY A 110 1.05 -6.73 -1.15
CA GLY A 110 1.60 -5.38 -1.24
C GLY A 110 1.55 -4.66 0.11
N ARG A 111 0.42 -4.71 0.81
CA ARG A 111 0.24 -4.13 2.15
C ARG A 111 1.21 -4.72 3.16
N TRP A 112 1.36 -6.03 3.18
CA TRP A 112 2.33 -6.67 4.07
C TRP A 112 3.77 -6.25 3.78
N LEU A 113 4.15 -6.14 2.50
CA LEU A 113 5.48 -5.69 2.08
C LEU A 113 5.77 -4.22 2.48
N ILE A 114 4.75 -3.36 2.43
CA ILE A 114 4.83 -1.98 2.92
C ILE A 114 5.08 -1.95 4.42
N ASN A 115 4.35 -2.78 5.18
CA ASN A 115 4.53 -2.88 6.63
C ASN A 115 5.93 -3.38 7.01
N GLU A 116 6.47 -4.40 6.34
CA GLU A 116 7.85 -4.83 6.58
C GLU A 116 8.87 -3.74 6.20
N SER A 117 8.54 -2.92 5.19
CA SER A 117 9.38 -1.80 4.79
C SER A 117 9.43 -0.66 5.83
N LYS A 118 8.69 -0.79 6.95
CA LYS A 118 8.52 0.20 8.02
C LYS A 118 7.67 1.40 7.58
N GLY A 119 6.68 1.16 6.73
CA GLY A 119 5.67 2.15 6.34
C GLY A 119 5.69 2.52 4.86
N VAL A 120 4.81 3.47 4.52
CA VAL A 120 4.43 3.79 3.13
C VAL A 120 5.59 4.39 2.32
N ASP A 121 6.23 5.46 2.81
CA ASP A 121 7.35 6.09 2.09
C ASP A 121 8.52 5.12 1.80
N PRO A 122 9.06 4.38 2.78
CA PRO A 122 10.12 3.42 2.51
C PRO A 122 9.63 2.18 1.75
N GLY A 123 8.34 1.84 1.84
CA GLY A 123 7.69 0.77 1.07
C GLY A 123 7.61 1.12 -0.41
N LEU A 124 7.09 2.30 -0.75
CA LEU A 124 7.00 2.81 -2.11
C LEU A 124 8.37 2.79 -2.78
N LYS A 125 9.39 3.38 -2.15
CA LYS A 125 10.75 3.43 -2.70
C LYS A 125 11.33 2.03 -3.00
N ARG A 126 11.11 1.06 -2.11
CA ARG A 126 11.59 -0.32 -2.29
C ARG A 126 10.81 -1.06 -3.37
N LEU A 127 9.50 -0.94 -3.39
CA LEU A 127 8.63 -1.61 -4.36
C LEU A 127 8.86 -1.05 -5.76
N THR A 128 8.94 0.27 -5.93
CA THR A 128 9.31 0.91 -7.20
C THR A 128 10.70 0.46 -7.67
N LYS A 129 11.68 0.33 -6.76
CA LYS A 129 12.99 -0.26 -7.08
C LYS A 129 12.85 -1.69 -7.58
N ARG A 130 11.97 -2.46 -6.95
CA ARG A 130 11.74 -3.86 -7.28
C ARG A 130 11.07 -4.01 -8.64
N VAL A 131 10.10 -3.16 -8.97
CA VAL A 131 9.50 -3.10 -10.31
C VAL A 131 10.59 -2.87 -11.36
N TRP A 132 11.44 -1.87 -11.18
CA TRP A 132 12.57 -1.62 -12.10
C TRP A 132 13.49 -2.84 -12.22
N LYS A 133 13.84 -3.50 -11.12
CA LYS A 133 14.71 -4.70 -11.16
C LYS A 133 14.07 -5.88 -11.89
N LEU A 134 12.74 -6.03 -11.83
CA LEU A 134 12.02 -7.18 -12.39
C LEU A 134 11.56 -6.96 -13.84
N LYS A 135 11.07 -5.76 -14.15
CA LYS A 135 10.48 -5.41 -15.45
C LYS A 135 11.26 -4.35 -16.24
N GLY A 136 12.33 -3.78 -15.67
CA GLY A 136 13.08 -2.71 -16.33
C GLY A 136 12.19 -1.50 -16.66
N ALA A 137 12.42 -0.91 -17.83
CA ALA A 137 11.64 0.23 -18.32
C ALA A 137 10.18 -0.14 -18.66
N GLU A 138 9.91 -1.40 -19.03
CA GLU A 138 8.56 -1.86 -19.38
C GLU A 138 7.60 -1.82 -18.18
N GLY A 139 8.13 -1.92 -16.95
CA GLY A 139 7.33 -1.80 -15.73
C GLY A 139 6.82 -0.39 -15.44
N PHE A 140 7.36 0.64 -16.11
CA PHE A 140 6.97 2.03 -15.86
C PHE A 140 5.55 2.32 -16.33
N ALA A 141 5.24 1.95 -17.57
CA ALA A 141 3.96 2.30 -18.17
C ALA A 141 2.77 1.67 -17.40
N PRO A 142 2.76 0.36 -17.06
CA PRO A 142 1.66 -0.21 -16.30
C PRO A 142 1.54 0.37 -14.88
N LEU A 143 2.66 0.64 -14.20
CA LEU A 143 2.63 1.32 -12.90
C LEU A 143 1.98 2.71 -13.00
N MET A 144 2.34 3.48 -14.02
CA MET A 144 1.78 4.81 -14.24
C MET A 144 0.30 4.77 -14.64
N GLN A 145 -0.14 3.75 -15.40
CA GLN A 145 -1.57 3.58 -15.71
C GLN A 145 -2.37 3.30 -14.44
N VAL A 146 -1.87 2.43 -13.56
CA VAL A 146 -2.54 2.15 -12.27
C VAL A 146 -2.61 3.38 -11.39
N VAL A 147 -1.50 4.12 -11.27
CA VAL A 147 -1.46 5.37 -10.51
C VAL A 147 -2.42 6.42 -11.08
N LYS A 148 -2.54 6.53 -12.40
CA LYS A 148 -3.46 7.46 -13.06
C LYS A 148 -4.93 7.13 -12.81
N ASP A 149 -5.29 5.85 -12.85
CA ASP A 149 -6.66 5.41 -12.57
C ASP A 149 -7.05 5.72 -11.11
N ILE A 150 -6.13 5.52 -10.17
CA ILE A 150 -6.32 5.85 -8.75
C ILE A 150 -6.46 7.38 -8.55
N ALA A 151 -5.64 8.16 -9.25
CA ALA A 151 -5.73 9.62 -9.22
C ALA A 151 -7.11 10.11 -9.70
N ALA A 152 -7.62 9.52 -10.78
CA ALA A 152 -8.93 9.85 -11.35
C ALA A 152 -10.10 9.49 -10.42
N ALA A 153 -9.94 8.47 -9.57
CA ALA A 153 -10.92 8.09 -8.56
C ALA A 153 -10.88 8.94 -7.28
N SER A 154 -9.96 9.91 -7.18
CA SER A 154 -9.88 10.80 -6.02
C SER A 154 -10.99 11.87 -6.11
N ARG A 155 -11.59 12.23 -4.96
CA ARG A 155 -12.78 13.11 -4.88
C ARG A 155 -12.64 14.42 -5.68
N ASP A 156 -11.45 15.01 -5.69
CA ASP A 156 -11.17 16.28 -6.37
C ASP A 156 -10.50 16.09 -7.75
N GLY A 157 -10.34 14.85 -8.21
CA GLY A 157 -9.62 14.48 -9.43
C GLY A 157 -8.12 14.84 -9.43
N ASN A 158 -7.61 15.32 -8.30
CA ASN A 158 -6.29 15.90 -8.16
C ASN A 158 -5.41 15.09 -7.20
N LEU A 159 -4.13 15.01 -7.54
CA LEU A 159 -3.11 14.42 -6.68
C LEU A 159 -2.69 15.38 -5.56
N SER A 160 -2.55 14.85 -4.36
CA SER A 160 -1.96 15.59 -3.25
C SER A 160 -0.52 16.03 -3.55
N PRO A 161 0.03 17.05 -2.86
CA PRO A 161 1.43 17.42 -2.99
C PRO A 161 2.39 16.23 -2.80
N ARG A 162 2.17 15.40 -1.78
CA ARG A 162 2.99 14.22 -1.51
C ARG A 162 2.96 13.19 -2.64
N GLN A 163 1.79 12.99 -3.25
CA GLN A 163 1.66 12.08 -4.40
C GLN A 163 2.34 12.66 -5.63
N ARG A 164 2.29 13.97 -5.87
CA ARG A 164 3.02 14.61 -6.97
C ARG A 164 4.53 14.46 -6.78
N ASP A 165 5.05 14.74 -5.59
CA ASP A 165 6.48 14.54 -5.28
C ASP A 165 6.90 13.07 -5.48
N ALA A 166 6.02 12.13 -5.11
CA ALA A 166 6.25 10.70 -5.32
C ALA A 166 6.27 10.29 -6.81
N LEU A 167 5.50 10.96 -7.68
CA LEU A 167 5.59 10.72 -9.13
C LEU A 167 6.96 11.08 -9.67
N ASP A 168 7.52 12.21 -9.23
CA ASP A 168 8.86 12.64 -9.62
C ASP A 168 9.93 11.64 -9.13
N ASP A 169 9.77 11.12 -7.90
CA ASP A 169 10.63 10.06 -7.37
C ASP A 169 10.55 8.76 -8.18
N ILE A 170 9.35 8.33 -8.58
CA ILE A 170 9.14 7.16 -9.42
C ILE A 170 9.81 7.38 -10.78
N ALA A 171 9.58 8.52 -11.44
CA ALA A 171 10.19 8.85 -12.73
C ALA A 171 11.72 8.85 -12.67
N ARG A 172 12.31 9.44 -11.62
CA ARG A 172 13.75 9.39 -11.37
C ARG A 172 14.27 7.96 -11.22
N GLN A 173 13.51 7.10 -10.52
CA GLN A 173 13.91 5.72 -10.27
C GLN A 173 13.89 4.84 -11.54
N PHE A 174 12.98 5.14 -12.47
CA PHE A 174 12.93 4.51 -13.79
C PHE A 174 13.84 5.17 -14.83
N ARG A 175 14.59 6.21 -14.45
CA ARG A 175 15.51 6.97 -15.33
C ARG A 175 14.81 7.58 -16.56
N VAL A 176 13.57 8.04 -16.39
CA VAL A 176 12.75 8.64 -17.47
C VAL A 176 12.91 10.18 -17.51
N SER A 177 13.93 10.72 -16.85
CA SER A 177 14.23 12.16 -16.81
C SER A 177 14.70 12.71 -18.14
#